data_AF-A0A9R1F5T1-F1
#
_entry.id   AF-A0A9R1F5T1-F1
#
_cell.length_a   1.000
_cell.length_b   1.000
_cell.length_c   1.000
_cell.angle_alpha   90.00
_cell.angle_beta   90.00
_cell.angle_gamma   90.00
#
_symmetry.space_group_name_H-M   'P 1'
#
loop_
_entity.id
_entity.type
_entity.pdbx_description
1 polymer ?
#
loop_
_entity_poly.entity_id
_entity_poly.type
_entity_poly.pdbx_seq_one_letter_code
_entity_poly.pdbx_strand_id
1 'polypeptide(L)'
;KDKTTVLTKAAGYLKTLEAQVSELEEKNNKLEKHIPTYDCEEDVPHQQRRQRAKVQITKAASDGVVNLTVMVMVECDVVELVLRILECLRWMEQVNVMSVDADTYSPQVLLKAIASIKLRIVDDDWNQALFHEAMTKAVNDATASRPSLVLTA
;
A
#
# COMPACT_ATOMS: atom_id res chain seq x y z
N LYS A 1 17.84 -39.06 -23.29
CA LYS A 1 17.05 -37.79 -23.32
C LYS A 1 17.51 -37.02 -24.54
N ASP A 2 16.67 -36.94 -25.57
CA ASP A 2 17.05 -36.28 -26.83
C ASP A 2 17.24 -34.77 -26.65
N LYS A 3 18.34 -34.23 -27.16
CA LYS A 3 18.64 -32.79 -27.09
C LYS A 3 17.53 -31.95 -27.74
N THR A 4 16.95 -32.46 -28.82
CA THR A 4 15.86 -31.82 -29.55
C THR A 4 14.57 -31.71 -28.74
N THR A 5 14.24 -32.72 -27.92
CA THR A 5 13.03 -32.71 -27.07
C THR A 5 13.14 -31.76 -25.88
N VAL A 6 14.35 -31.57 -25.34
CA VAL A 6 14.60 -30.57 -24.29
C VAL A 6 14.45 -29.16 -24.86
N LEU A 7 14.96 -28.92 -26.08
CA LEU A 7 14.83 -27.64 -26.79
C LEU A 7 13.37 -27.30 -27.13
N THR A 8 12.58 -28.27 -27.60
CA THR A 8 11.15 -28.02 -27.89
C THR A 8 10.36 -27.72 -26.63
N LYS A 9 10.66 -28.39 -25.51
CA LYS A 9 10.04 -28.10 -24.22
C LYS A 9 10.41 -26.71 -23.71
N ALA A 10 11.67 -26.32 -23.79
CA ALA A 10 12.12 -24.98 -23.40
C ALA A 10 11.46 -23.89 -24.25
N ALA A 11 11.38 -24.08 -25.57
CA ALA A 11 10.71 -23.16 -26.48
C ALA A 11 9.20 -23.07 -26.21
N GLY A 12 8.55 -24.20 -25.90
CA GLY A 12 7.15 -24.23 -25.49
C GLY A 12 6.93 -23.46 -24.18
N TYR A 13 7.80 -23.66 -23.19
CA TYR A 13 7.71 -22.98 -21.90
C TYR A 13 7.92 -21.46 -22.03
N LEU A 14 8.87 -21.02 -22.86
CA LEU A 14 9.07 -19.60 -23.16
C LEU A 14 7.83 -18.96 -23.78
N LYS A 15 7.18 -19.63 -24.74
CA LYS A 15 5.91 -19.15 -25.32
C LYS A 15 4.79 -19.05 -24.29
N THR A 16 4.70 -20.01 -23.37
CA THR A 16 3.71 -19.95 -22.29
C THR A 16 3.99 -18.79 -21.35
N LEU A 17 5.25 -18.56 -21.00
CA LEU A 17 5.64 -17.41 -20.15
C LEU A 17 5.31 -16.09 -20.83
N GLU A 18 5.64 -15.96 -22.12
CA GLU A 18 5.37 -14.76 -22.92
C GLU A 18 3.87 -14.43 -22.98
N ALA A 19 3.03 -15.46 -23.17
CA ALA A 19 1.58 -15.31 -23.10
C ALA A 19 1.10 -14.86 -21.70
N GLN A 20 1.66 -15.43 -20.64
CA GLN A 20 1.32 -15.04 -19.26
C GLN A 20 1.74 -13.59 -18.95
N VAL A 21 2.93 -13.18 -19.37
CA VAL A 21 3.41 -11.80 -19.19
C VAL A 21 2.47 -10.82 -19.93
N SER A 22 2.11 -11.12 -21.17
CA SER A 22 1.21 -10.27 -21.95
C SER A 22 -0.19 -10.16 -21.33
N GLU A 23 -0.73 -11.26 -20.80
CA GLU A 23 -2.00 -11.24 -20.07
C GLU A 23 -1.92 -10.40 -18.79
N LEU A 24 -0.81 -10.50 -18.06
CA LEU A 24 -0.54 -9.68 -16.87
C LEU A 24 -0.41 -8.19 -17.23
N GLU A 25 0.30 -7.84 -18.30
CA GLU A 25 0.43 -6.47 -18.77
C GLU A 25 -0.91 -5.87 -19.18
N GLU A 26 -1.76 -6.63 -19.88
CA GLU A 26 -3.10 -6.17 -20.26
C GLU A 26 -3.96 -5.91 -19.02
N LYS A 27 -3.93 -6.82 -18.04
CA LYS A 27 -4.62 -6.63 -16.75
C LYS A 27 -4.08 -5.43 -16.00
N ASN A 28 -2.76 -5.24 -15.98
CA ASN A 28 -2.14 -4.11 -15.30
C ASN A 28 -2.55 -2.78 -15.95
N ASN A 29 -2.52 -2.70 -17.28
CA ASN A 29 -2.98 -1.53 -18.04
C ASN A 29 -4.47 -1.23 -17.80
N LYS A 30 -5.33 -2.26 -17.75
CA LYS A 30 -6.75 -2.08 -17.37
C LYS A 30 -6.90 -1.55 -15.95
N LEU A 31 -6.12 -2.04 -15.00
CA LEU A 31 -6.18 -1.56 -13.61
C LEU A 31 -5.65 -0.13 -13.50
N GLU A 32 -4.53 0.18 -14.16
CA GLU A 32 -3.96 1.53 -14.22
C GLU A 32 -4.96 2.56 -14.78
N LYS A 33 -5.77 2.19 -15.78
CA LYS A 33 -6.85 3.07 -16.30
C LYS A 33 -7.95 3.41 -15.29
N HIS A 34 -8.14 2.57 -14.26
CA HIS A 34 -9.13 2.81 -13.20
C HIS A 34 -8.49 3.46 -11.96
N ILE A 35 -7.17 3.60 -11.94
CA ILE A 35 -6.49 4.50 -11.01
C ILE A 35 -6.66 5.89 -11.63
N PRO A 36 -7.29 6.86 -10.93
CA PRO A 36 -7.41 8.20 -11.47
C PRO A 36 -6.00 8.74 -11.74
N THR A 37 -5.69 8.93 -13.02
CA THR A 37 -4.55 9.73 -13.44
C THR A 37 -4.81 11.11 -12.87
N TYR A 38 -4.06 11.49 -11.83
CA TYR A 38 -3.97 12.89 -11.41
C TYR A 38 -3.14 13.62 -12.47
N ASP A 39 -3.69 13.71 -13.68
CA ASP A 39 -3.28 14.71 -14.65
C ASP A 39 -3.71 16.05 -14.05
N CYS A 40 -2.73 16.65 -13.42
CA CYS A 40 -2.83 17.90 -12.71
C CYS A 40 -2.96 19.02 -13.73
N GLU A 41 -4.17 19.31 -14.20
CA GLU A 41 -4.47 20.59 -14.82
C GLU A 41 -5.96 20.95 -14.66
N GLU A 42 -6.15 22.16 -14.11
CA GLU A 42 -7.34 23.01 -14.05
C GLU A 42 -8.33 22.88 -12.87
N ASP A 43 -8.23 23.90 -12.00
CA ASP A 43 -9.28 24.53 -11.19
C ASP A 43 -10.11 23.70 -10.19
N VAL A 44 -9.46 23.28 -9.09
CA VAL A 44 -10.17 22.98 -7.85
C VAL A 44 -9.56 23.77 -6.68
N PRO A 45 -10.36 24.51 -5.88
CA PRO A 45 -9.83 25.46 -4.90
C PRO A 45 -9.05 24.76 -3.79
N HIS A 46 -7.79 25.15 -3.65
CA HIS A 46 -6.83 25.17 -2.52
C HIS A 46 -7.08 24.40 -1.20
N GLN A 47 -7.90 23.34 -1.14
CA GLN A 47 -8.17 22.56 0.08
C GLN A 47 -7.84 21.07 -0.01
N GLN A 48 -7.58 20.52 -1.20
CA GLN A 48 -7.01 19.19 -1.32
C GLN A 48 -5.50 19.30 -1.11
N ARG A 49 -5.08 19.42 0.16
CA ARG A 49 -3.67 19.27 0.54
C ARG A 49 -3.12 18.09 -0.23
N ARG A 50 -2.01 18.30 -0.96
CA ARG A 50 -1.23 17.25 -1.63
C ARG A 50 -1.35 15.97 -0.81
N GLN A 51 -2.09 14.97 -1.31
CA GLN A 51 -2.47 13.83 -0.51
C GLN A 51 -1.17 13.14 -0.09
N ARG A 52 -0.75 13.30 1.17
CA ARG A 52 0.60 12.90 1.62
C ARG A 52 0.68 11.40 1.81
N ALA A 53 -0.45 10.81 2.17
CA ALA A 53 -0.63 9.39 2.32
C ALA A 53 -2.08 9.01 1.99
N LYS A 54 -2.26 7.75 1.60
CA LYS A 54 -3.54 7.12 1.33
C LYS A 54 -3.66 5.87 2.19
N VAL A 55 -4.79 5.73 2.88
CA VAL A 55 -5.12 4.57 3.70
C VAL A 55 -6.23 3.79 3.02
N GLN A 56 -5.99 2.50 2.76
CA GLN A 56 -6.94 1.58 2.18
C GLN A 56 -7.16 0.40 3.12
N ILE A 57 -8.43 0.01 3.27
CA ILE A 57 -8.84 -1.12 4.10
C ILE A 57 -9.57 -2.10 3.20
N THR A 58 -9.13 -3.36 3.19
CA THR A 58 -9.75 -4.41 2.39
C THR A 58 -10.08 -5.59 3.30
N LYS A 59 -11.37 -5.96 3.39
CA LYS A 59 -11.82 -7.16 4.12
C LYS A 59 -11.50 -8.38 3.27
N ALA A 60 -10.79 -9.36 3.84
CA ALA A 60 -10.58 -10.64 3.19
C ALA A 60 -11.87 -11.46 3.24
N ALA A 61 -12.05 -12.37 2.27
CA ALA A 61 -13.23 -13.23 2.21
C ALA A 61 -13.34 -14.24 3.38
N SER A 62 -12.30 -14.37 4.22
CA SER A 62 -12.24 -15.27 5.36
C SER A 62 -12.48 -14.55 6.70
N ASP A 63 -13.22 -15.20 7.60
CA ASP A 63 -13.60 -14.79 8.98
C ASP A 63 -12.74 -13.69 9.61
N GLY A 64 -13.23 -12.45 9.51
CA GLY A 64 -12.73 -11.30 10.30
C GLY A 64 -11.31 -10.82 9.95
N VAL A 65 -10.71 -11.30 8.86
CA VAL A 65 -9.37 -10.84 8.44
C VAL A 65 -9.48 -9.57 7.60
N VAL A 66 -8.73 -8.54 7.98
CA VAL A 66 -8.70 -7.23 7.32
C VAL A 66 -7.27 -6.87 6.97
N ASN A 67 -7.07 -6.35 5.76
CA ASN A 67 -5.79 -5.81 5.32
C ASN A 67 -5.83 -4.28 5.32
N LEU A 68 -4.97 -3.68 6.13
CA LEU A 68 -4.73 -2.24 6.18
C LEU A 68 -3.50 -1.93 5.32
N THR A 69 -3.68 -1.20 4.22
CA THR A 69 -2.60 -0.75 3.35
C THR A 69 -2.46 0.76 3.44
N VAL A 70 -1.27 1.22 3.77
CA VAL A 70 -0.91 2.64 3.85
C VAL A 70 0.13 2.93 2.78
N MET A 71 -0.17 3.87 1.90
CA MET A 71 0.72 4.33 0.83
C MET A 71 1.13 5.77 1.11
N VAL A 72 2.43 6.07 1.11
CA VAL A 72 2.94 7.41 1.43
C VAL A 72 3.67 8.01 0.24
N MET A 73 3.29 9.24 -0.13
CA MET A 73 3.80 10.00 -1.28
C MET A 73 4.83 11.08 -0.87
N VAL A 74 5.17 11.15 0.41
CA VAL A 74 6.17 12.06 0.98
C VAL A 74 7.30 11.27 1.63
N GLU A 75 8.48 11.86 1.76
CA GLU A 75 9.56 11.23 2.52
C GLU A 75 9.13 11.03 3.98
N CYS A 76 9.19 9.79 4.45
CA CYS A 76 8.89 9.42 5.82
C CYS A 76 9.84 8.32 6.28
N ASP A 77 10.04 8.24 7.60
CA ASP A 77 10.62 7.06 8.21
C ASP A 77 9.53 5.99 8.32
N VAL A 78 9.69 4.90 7.57
CA VAL A 78 8.71 3.81 7.50
C VAL A 78 8.60 3.06 8.81
N VAL A 79 9.69 3.01 9.59
CA VAL A 79 9.67 2.36 10.90
C VAL A 79 8.83 3.19 11.88
N GLU A 80 9.06 4.50 11.95
CA GLU A 80 8.25 5.40 12.79
C GLU A 80 6.78 5.39 12.36
N LEU A 81 6.50 5.40 11.06
CA LEU A 81 5.14 5.28 10.53
C LEU A 81 4.44 4.01 11.03
N VAL A 82 5.10 2.85 10.89
CA VAL A 82 4.56 1.56 11.33
C VAL A 82 4.35 1.55 12.84
N LEU A 83 5.31 2.05 13.62
CA LEU A 83 5.18 2.14 15.08
C LEU A 83 3.96 2.97 15.49
N ARG A 84 3.74 4.13 14.86
CA ARG A 84 2.56 4.98 15.13
C ARG A 84 1.24 4.30 14.80
N ILE A 85 1.20 3.55 13.71
CA ILE A 85 0.01 2.77 13.34
C ILE A 85 -0.24 1.68 14.38
N LEU A 86 0.80 0.92 14.76
CA LEU A 86 0.69 -0.15 15.75
C LEU A 86 0.31 0.38 17.14
N GLU A 87 0.83 1.54 17.54
CA GLU A 87 0.40 2.24 18.76
C GLU A 87 -1.08 2.58 18.72
N CYS A 88 -1.59 3.10 17.58
CA CYS A 88 -3.00 3.41 17.43
C CYS A 88 -3.87 2.14 17.49
N LEU A 89 -3.43 1.07 16.83
CA LEU A 89 -4.11 -0.24 16.86
C LEU A 89 -4.11 -0.86 18.26
N ARG A 90 -3.06 -0.65 19.06
CA ARG A 90 -2.98 -1.16 20.44
C ARG A 90 -4.10 -0.61 21.33
N TRP A 91 -4.59 0.59 21.08
CA TRP A 91 -5.72 1.17 21.83
C TRP A 91 -7.08 0.63 21.39
N MET A 92 -7.13 -0.17 20.32
CA MET A 92 -8.34 -0.82 19.84
C MET A 92 -8.34 -2.28 20.33
N GLU A 93 -9.00 -2.52 21.46
CA GLU A 93 -9.00 -3.82 22.15
C GLU A 93 -9.49 -5.00 21.28
N GLN A 94 -10.20 -4.72 20.19
CA GLN A 94 -10.82 -5.72 19.31
C GLN A 94 -9.95 -6.12 18.10
N VAL A 95 -8.73 -5.60 17.98
CA VAL A 95 -7.87 -5.81 16.80
C VAL A 95 -6.60 -6.56 17.17
N ASN A 96 -6.36 -7.70 16.51
CA ASN A 96 -5.13 -8.46 16.64
C ASN A 96 -4.28 -8.32 15.36
N VAL A 97 -3.00 -7.98 15.52
CA VAL A 97 -2.06 -7.84 14.40
C VAL A 97 -1.48 -9.21 14.07
N MET A 98 -1.67 -9.65 12.83
CA MET A 98 -1.17 -10.95 12.35
C MET A 98 0.19 -10.84 11.67
N SER A 99 0.36 -9.85 10.80
CA SER A 99 1.62 -9.62 10.10
C SER A 99 1.75 -8.16 9.71
N VAL A 100 3.00 -7.70 9.62
CA VAL A 100 3.37 -6.38 9.12
C VAL A 100 4.38 -6.60 8.01
N ASP A 101 4.13 -5.97 6.87
CA ASP A 101 5.01 -5.93 5.72
C ASP A 101 5.18 -4.47 5.31
N ALA A 102 6.40 -4.00 5.10
CA ALA A 102 6.65 -2.60 4.82
C ALA A 102 7.87 -2.43 3.93
N ASP A 103 7.70 -1.63 2.88
CA ASP A 103 8.72 -1.36 1.87
C ASP A 103 8.92 0.14 1.68
N THR A 104 10.18 0.51 1.44
CA THR A 104 10.58 1.83 0.97
C THR A 104 10.95 1.78 -0.51
N TYR A 105 10.56 2.80 -1.25
CA TYR A 105 10.89 2.92 -2.67
C TYR A 105 11.96 3.98 -2.92
N SER A 106 12.56 3.92 -4.11
CA SER A 106 13.58 4.87 -4.51
C SER A 106 13.04 6.32 -4.55
N PRO A 107 13.90 7.33 -4.37
CA PRO A 107 13.51 8.74 -4.39
C PRO A 107 12.89 9.20 -5.72
N GLN A 108 13.11 8.44 -6.80
CA GLN A 108 12.68 8.75 -8.17
C GLN A 108 11.20 8.39 -8.41
N VAL A 109 10.59 7.59 -7.54
CA VAL A 109 9.20 7.15 -7.63
C VAL A 109 8.30 8.06 -6.79
N LEU A 110 7.05 8.30 -7.22
CA LEU A 110 6.08 9.13 -6.48
C LEU A 110 5.71 8.50 -5.12
N LEU A 111 5.49 7.19 -5.11
CA LEU A 111 5.34 6.40 -3.89
C LEU A 111 6.70 6.30 -3.18
N LYS A 112 6.77 6.74 -1.93
CA LYS A 112 7.98 6.70 -1.11
C LYS A 112 8.01 5.50 -0.18
N ALA A 113 6.84 5.10 0.33
CA ALA A 113 6.71 3.96 1.20
C ALA A 113 5.34 3.30 1.09
N ILE A 114 5.29 2.01 1.37
CA ILE A 114 4.07 1.25 1.57
C ILE A 114 4.19 0.41 2.83
N ALA A 115 3.10 0.33 3.61
CA ALA A 115 2.98 -0.58 4.73
C ALA A 115 1.67 -1.35 4.60
N SER A 116 1.74 -2.67 4.66
CA SER A 116 0.61 -3.59 4.65
C SER A 116 0.56 -4.35 5.96
N ILE A 117 -0.53 -4.18 6.70
CA ILE A 117 -0.74 -4.80 8.00
C ILE A 117 -1.97 -5.69 7.91
N LYS A 118 -1.79 -6.99 8.16
CA LYS A 118 -2.89 -7.94 8.29
C LYS A 118 -3.37 -7.95 9.72
N LEU A 119 -4.66 -7.73 9.87
CA LEU A 119 -5.37 -7.63 11.12
C LEU A 119 -6.43 -8.73 11.19
N ARG A 120 -6.70 -9.23 12.39
CA ARG A 120 -7.87 -10.02 12.72
C ARG A 120 -8.72 -9.21 13.68
N ILE A 121 -9.95 -8.94 13.28
CA ILE A 121 -10.91 -8.22 14.11
C ILE A 121 -11.82 -9.26 14.76
N VAL A 122 -11.92 -9.20 16.08
CA VAL A 122 -12.67 -10.20 16.88
C VAL A 122 -14.18 -9.94 16.82
N ASP A 123 -14.58 -8.68 16.62
CA ASP A 123 -15.97 -8.25 16.54
C ASP A 123 -16.34 -7.90 15.08
N ASP A 124 -17.41 -8.49 14.55
CA ASP A 124 -17.88 -8.20 13.19
C ASP A 124 -18.62 -6.85 13.12
N ASP A 125 -19.05 -6.29 14.26
CA ASP A 125 -19.76 -5.00 14.39
C ASP A 125 -18.84 -3.78 14.56
N TRP A 126 -17.53 -3.93 14.29
CA TRP A 126 -16.60 -2.80 14.36
C TRP A 126 -16.93 -1.70 13.35
N ASN A 127 -16.82 -0.43 13.77
CA ASN A 127 -17.11 0.70 12.91
C ASN A 127 -15.94 0.98 11.96
N GLN A 128 -16.04 0.44 10.74
CA GLN A 128 -15.03 0.60 9.69
C GLN A 128 -14.73 2.07 9.34
N ALA A 129 -15.73 2.97 9.39
CA ALA A 129 -15.53 4.38 9.06
C ALA A 129 -14.69 5.09 10.13
N LEU A 130 -15.01 4.87 11.42
CA LEU A 130 -14.24 5.45 12.53
C LEU A 130 -12.80 4.95 12.56
N PHE A 131 -12.61 3.66 12.29
CA PHE A 131 -11.27 3.09 12.20
C PHE A 131 -10.49 3.67 11.01
N HIS A 132 -11.12 3.80 9.84
CA HIS A 132 -10.49 4.40 8.66
C HIS A 132 -10.05 5.85 8.94
N GLU A 133 -10.90 6.61 9.61
CA GLU A 133 -10.59 7.98 10.03
C GLU A 133 -9.42 8.02 11.04
N ALA A 134 -9.46 7.16 12.07
CA ALA A 134 -8.40 7.07 13.07
C ALA A 134 -7.04 6.71 12.44
N MET A 135 -7.02 5.74 11.53
CA MET A 135 -5.81 5.38 10.78
C MET A 135 -5.34 6.50 9.87
N THR A 136 -6.26 7.15 9.15
CA THR A 136 -5.92 8.29 8.28
C THR A 136 -5.31 9.43 9.09
N LYS A 137 -5.84 9.71 10.28
CA LYS A 137 -5.30 10.69 11.20
C LYS A 137 -3.90 10.31 11.70
N ALA A 138 -3.72 9.09 12.21
CA ALA A 138 -2.43 8.62 12.71
C ALA A 138 -1.32 8.66 11.64
N VAL A 139 -1.65 8.28 10.40
CA VAL A 139 -0.73 8.34 9.25
C VAL A 139 -0.41 9.79 8.88
N ASN A 140 -1.40 10.67 8.87
CA ASN A 140 -1.18 12.09 8.59
C ASN A 140 -0.31 12.74 9.66
N ASP A 141 -0.50 12.40 10.93
CA ASP A 141 0.31 12.91 12.05
C ASP A 141 1.76 12.41 11.95
N ALA A 142 1.96 11.11 11.67
CA ALA A 142 3.28 10.50 11.49
C ALA A 142 4.04 11.09 10.29
N THR A 143 3.34 11.38 9.19
CA THR A 143 3.96 11.97 7.99
C THR A 143 4.11 13.48 8.10
N ALA A 144 3.35 14.17 8.96
CA ALA A 144 3.48 15.59 9.23
C ALA A 144 4.60 15.94 10.19
N SER A 145 4.88 15.04 11.14
CA SER A 145 5.95 15.20 12.11
C SER A 145 7.32 14.96 11.46
N ARG A 146 7.84 16.00 10.79
CA ARG A 146 9.29 16.15 10.66
C ARG A 146 9.71 17.26 11.62
N PRO A 147 10.51 16.98 12.67
CA PRO A 147 11.31 18.06 13.24
C PRO A 147 12.27 18.48 12.14
N SER A 148 12.21 19.75 11.75
CA SER A 148 13.28 20.38 11.00
C SER A 148 14.54 20.27 11.85
N LEU A 149 15.36 19.25 11.60
CA LEU A 149 16.75 19.25 12.05
C LEU A 149 17.44 20.34 11.24
N VAL A 150 17.29 21.58 11.72
CA VAL A 150 18.17 22.68 11.38
C VAL A 150 19.52 22.29 11.96
N LEU A 151 20.37 21.71 11.13
CA LEU A 151 21.77 21.54 11.42
C LEU A 151 22.38 22.95 11.41
N THR A 152 22.40 23.61 12.56
CA THR A 152 23.22 24.82 12.75
C THR A 152 24.68 24.40 12.68
N ALA A 153 25.36 24.86 11.64
CA ALA A 153 26.80 24.84 11.49
C ALA A 153 27.48 25.79 12.48
#